data_AF-A0A2N3V3P6-F1
#
_entry.id   AF-A0A2N3V3P6-F1
#
_cell.length_a   1.000
_cell.length_b   1.000
_cell.length_c   1.000
_cell.angle_alpha   90.00
_cell.angle_beta   90.00
_cell.angle_gamma   90.00
#
_symmetry.space_group_name_H-M   'P 1'
#
loop_
_entity.id
_entity.type
_entity.pdbx_description
1 polymer ?
#
loop_
_entity_poly.entity_id
_entity_poly.type
_entity_poly.pdbx_seq_one_letter_code
_entity_poly.pdbx_strand_id
1 'polypeptide(L)'
;MNKEEAYIILDALAEGCSPFTGELLENESILNERKVIRALQVALDALNVKPIPNQQLSPKLTSLVDAKNVMAVIGVMKVASLVPTVSKLTKYLLGSKQFKNSEITQHALYGSLRHEFTYTSLKPTIAQLAKDNHDISAALVVAPKVKPWDNVDYFEQPTFCTLSDKGINQLKEKITELGIQKHPPLLSDYIIQARTVYARAYEPWSAKELEFLNKALKYTNDLQLLSSCFQRGENSLRGVGKRLIYEGKVNEA
;
A
#
# COMPACT_ATOMS: atom_id res chain seq x y z
N MET A 1 21.27 -8.71 -15.33
CA MET A 1 20.88 -8.95 -13.94
C MET A 1 21.47 -10.28 -13.51
N ASN A 2 22.39 -10.25 -12.54
CA ASN A 2 22.96 -11.47 -11.96
C ASN A 2 22.05 -12.02 -10.85
N LYS A 3 22.36 -13.20 -10.30
CA LYS A 3 21.52 -13.85 -9.28
C LYS A 3 21.42 -13.04 -7.98
N GLU A 4 22.47 -12.32 -7.62
CA GLU A 4 22.54 -11.49 -6.40
C GLU A 4 21.67 -10.23 -6.54
N GLU A 5 21.73 -9.56 -7.69
CA GLU A 5 20.85 -8.44 -8.04
C GLU A 5 19.38 -8.88 -8.08
N ALA A 6 19.09 -10.04 -8.67
CA ALA A 6 17.74 -10.60 -8.69
C ALA A 6 17.23 -10.92 -7.27
N TYR A 7 18.10 -11.45 -6.40
CA TYR A 7 17.78 -11.72 -5.00
C TYR A 7 17.40 -10.42 -4.27
N ILE A 8 18.23 -9.38 -4.36
CA ILE A 8 17.97 -8.08 -3.70
C ILE A 8 16.64 -7.47 -4.16
N ILE A 9 16.34 -7.54 -5.46
CA ILE A 9 15.10 -7.00 -6.02
C ILE A 9 13.88 -7.76 -5.50
N LEU A 10 13.92 -9.10 -5.52
CA LEU A 10 12.80 -9.93 -5.10
C LEU A 10 12.57 -9.88 -3.59
N ASP A 11 13.64 -9.78 -2.81
CA ASP A 11 13.61 -9.65 -1.35
C ASP A 11 12.95 -8.34 -0.95
N ALA A 12 13.37 -7.22 -1.56
CA ALA A 12 12.73 -5.92 -1.33
C ALA A 12 11.23 -5.93 -1.72
N LEU A 13 10.86 -6.59 -2.81
CA LEU A 13 9.46 -6.73 -3.22
C LEU A 13 8.65 -7.62 -2.26
N ALA A 14 9.23 -8.70 -1.74
CA ALA A 14 8.60 -9.60 -0.77
C ALA A 14 8.34 -8.89 0.56
N GLU A 15 9.22 -7.96 0.93
CA GLU A 15 9.05 -7.07 2.08
C GLU A 15 8.10 -5.89 1.81
N GLY A 16 7.46 -5.84 0.63
CA GLY A 16 6.49 -4.79 0.29
C GLY A 16 7.14 -3.46 -0.05
N CYS A 17 8.39 -3.46 -0.50
CA CYS A 17 9.17 -2.27 -0.80
C CYS A 17 9.55 -2.20 -2.28
N SER A 18 9.64 -0.99 -2.81
CA SER A 18 10.22 -0.73 -4.12
C SER A 18 11.72 -1.10 -4.08
N PRO A 19 12.20 -1.98 -4.95
CA PRO A 19 13.60 -2.41 -4.95
C PRO A 19 14.57 -1.31 -5.40
N PHE A 20 14.08 -0.28 -6.09
CA PHE A 20 14.92 0.80 -6.64
C PHE A 20 14.87 2.09 -5.81
N THR A 21 13.81 2.27 -5.01
CA THR A 21 13.63 3.49 -4.20
C THR A 21 13.52 3.19 -2.71
N GLY A 22 13.38 1.92 -2.33
CA GLY A 22 13.05 1.49 -0.98
C GLY A 22 11.62 1.84 -0.54
N GLU A 23 10.88 2.67 -1.28
CA GLU A 23 9.57 3.13 -0.83
C GLU A 23 8.64 1.95 -0.54
N LEU A 24 8.04 1.90 0.66
CA LEU A 24 6.90 0.99 0.89
C LEU A 24 5.91 1.19 -0.22
N LEU A 25 5.64 0.10 -0.90
CA LEU A 25 4.59 0.00 -1.89
C LEU A 25 3.29 0.31 -1.17
N GLU A 26 2.39 1.02 -1.86
CA GLU A 26 1.10 1.41 -1.31
C GLU A 26 0.40 0.20 -0.70
N ASN A 27 -0.34 0.36 0.40
CA ASN A 27 -0.99 -0.77 1.06
C ASN A 27 -1.97 -1.54 0.15
N GLU A 28 -2.42 -0.90 -0.94
CA GLU A 28 -3.27 -1.49 -1.99
C GLU A 28 -2.44 -2.12 -3.14
N SER A 29 -1.11 -2.04 -3.07
CA SER A 29 -0.20 -2.66 -4.02
C SER A 29 -0.34 -4.17 -3.95
N ILE A 30 -0.49 -4.78 -5.12
CA ILE A 30 -0.56 -6.24 -5.29
C ILE A 30 0.67 -6.97 -4.69
N LEU A 31 1.80 -6.27 -4.57
CA LEU A 31 3.03 -6.82 -3.98
C LEU A 31 2.93 -7.01 -2.46
N ASN A 32 1.96 -6.36 -1.80
CA ASN A 32 1.66 -6.56 -0.38
C ASN A 32 0.65 -7.69 -0.13
N GLU A 33 0.10 -8.31 -1.18
CA GLU A 33 -0.82 -9.45 -1.04
C GLU A 33 -0.08 -10.69 -0.54
N ARG A 34 -0.65 -11.38 0.45
CA ARG A 34 0.00 -12.51 1.14
C ARG A 34 0.45 -13.62 0.18
N LYS A 35 -0.34 -13.89 -0.87
CA LYS A 35 -0.01 -14.90 -1.89
C LYS A 35 1.17 -14.47 -2.77
N VAL A 36 1.28 -13.16 -3.05
CA VAL A 36 2.36 -12.60 -3.87
C VAL A 36 3.67 -12.60 -3.08
N ILE A 37 3.64 -12.17 -1.82
CA ILE A 37 4.79 -12.27 -0.90
C ILE A 37 5.30 -13.72 -0.83
N ARG A 38 4.39 -14.69 -0.68
CA ARG A 38 4.76 -16.11 -0.62
C ARG A 38 5.34 -16.63 -1.93
N ALA A 39 4.85 -16.17 -3.08
CA ALA A 39 5.42 -16.52 -4.38
C ALA A 39 6.82 -15.92 -4.58
N LEU A 40 7.03 -14.67 -4.14
CA LEU A 40 8.35 -14.03 -4.15
C LEU A 40 9.33 -14.78 -3.23
N GLN A 41 8.88 -15.23 -2.06
CA GLN A 41 9.69 -16.05 -1.17
C GLN A 41 10.12 -17.38 -1.79
N VAL A 42 9.21 -18.08 -2.49
CA VAL A 42 9.55 -19.31 -3.22
C VAL A 42 10.59 -19.04 -4.32
N ALA A 43 10.49 -17.89 -5.00
CA ALA A 43 11.48 -17.49 -6.00
C ALA A 43 12.84 -17.18 -5.38
N LEU A 44 12.88 -16.53 -4.21
CA LEU A 44 14.11 -16.29 -3.43
C LEU A 44 14.78 -17.61 -3.03
N ASP A 45 14.01 -18.56 -2.53
CA ASP A 45 14.51 -19.88 -2.13
C ASP A 45 15.08 -20.65 -3.34
N ALA A 46 14.47 -20.53 -4.51
CA ALA A 46 14.92 -21.17 -5.75
C ALA A 46 16.18 -20.54 -6.36
N LEU A 47 16.47 -19.26 -6.07
CA LEU A 47 17.69 -18.61 -6.55
C LEU A 47 18.96 -19.19 -5.92
N ASN A 48 18.82 -19.90 -4.78
CA ASN A 48 19.90 -20.59 -4.08
C ASN A 48 21.09 -19.67 -3.74
N VAL A 49 20.79 -18.37 -3.62
CA VAL A 49 21.72 -17.35 -3.13
C VAL A 49 21.66 -17.43 -1.61
N LYS A 50 22.80 -17.62 -0.95
CA LYS A 50 22.84 -17.57 0.52
C LYS A 50 22.24 -16.23 0.94
N PRO A 51 21.29 -16.18 1.89
CA PRO A 51 20.84 -14.92 2.45
C PRO A 51 22.09 -14.12 2.79
N ILE A 52 22.21 -12.91 2.24
CA ILE A 52 23.29 -12.02 2.65
C ILE A 52 23.09 -11.92 4.16
N PRO A 53 24.02 -12.43 4.99
CA PRO A 53 23.85 -12.38 6.43
C PRO A 53 23.56 -10.93 6.76
N ASN A 54 22.48 -10.67 7.52
CA ASN A 54 22.17 -9.37 8.11
C ASN A 54 23.48 -8.63 8.27
N GLN A 55 23.74 -7.64 7.41
CA GLN A 55 25.06 -7.03 7.34
C GLN A 55 25.39 -6.63 8.78
N GLN A 56 26.30 -7.37 9.41
CA GLN A 56 26.90 -6.91 10.65
C GLN A 56 27.47 -5.56 10.27
N LEU A 57 26.82 -4.52 10.79
CA LEU A 57 27.09 -3.14 10.42
C LEU A 57 28.60 -2.94 10.53
N SER A 58 29.25 -2.72 9.39
CA SER A 58 30.64 -2.32 9.42
C SER A 58 30.72 -1.00 10.22
N PRO A 59 31.76 -0.81 11.05
CA PRO A 59 31.87 0.37 11.93
C PRO A 59 31.80 1.72 11.21
N LYS A 60 31.96 1.74 9.88
CA LYS A 60 31.87 2.93 9.03
C LYS A 60 30.44 3.42 8.80
N LEU A 61 29.46 2.51 8.73
CA LEU A 61 28.05 2.82 8.39
C LEU A 61 27.28 3.40 9.59
N THR A 62 27.72 3.09 10.81
CA THR A 62 27.14 3.57 12.08
C THR A 62 27.31 5.08 12.30
N SER A 63 28.14 5.76 11.50
CA SER A 63 28.35 7.22 11.60
C SER A 63 27.32 8.07 10.83
N LEU A 64 26.57 7.48 9.90
CA LEU A 64 25.64 8.21 9.02
C LEU A 64 24.21 8.29 9.59
N VAL A 65 23.78 7.26 10.32
CA VAL A 65 22.46 7.18 10.98
C VAL A 65 22.66 7.40 12.48
N ASP A 66 22.88 8.66 12.87
CA ASP A 66 23.01 9.05 14.26
C ASP A 66 21.73 9.70 14.81
N ALA A 67 21.64 9.76 16.14
CA ALA A 67 20.48 10.33 16.82
C ALA A 67 20.26 11.81 16.47
N LYS A 68 21.33 12.54 16.18
CA LYS A 68 21.29 13.98 15.85
C LYS A 68 20.59 14.23 14.52
N ASN A 69 20.96 13.48 13.49
CA ASN A 69 20.36 13.57 12.16
C ASN A 69 18.90 13.15 12.19
N VAL A 70 18.57 12.07 12.90
CA VAL A 70 17.18 11.61 13.06
C VAL A 70 16.32 12.67 13.76
N MET A 71 16.81 13.27 14.85
CA MET A 71 16.09 14.34 15.55
C MET A 71 15.94 15.60 14.70
N ALA A 72 16.93 15.95 13.89
CA ALA A 72 16.84 17.07 12.95
C ALA A 72 15.71 16.84 11.91
N VAL A 73 15.63 15.64 11.33
CA VAL A 73 14.53 15.31 10.39
C VAL A 73 13.17 15.33 11.09
N ILE A 74 13.06 14.84 12.33
CA ILE A 74 11.83 14.93 13.11
C ILE A 74 11.40 16.40 13.28
N GLY A 75 12.34 17.29 13.59
CA GLY A 75 12.10 18.73 13.69
C GLY A 75 11.56 19.32 12.39
N VAL A 76 12.22 19.03 11.26
CA VAL A 76 11.78 19.48 9.92
C VAL A 76 10.35 19.02 9.62
N MET A 77 10.04 17.75 9.92
CA MET A 77 8.69 17.22 9.70
C MET A 77 7.65 17.92 10.57
N LYS A 78 7.94 18.14 11.86
CA LYS A 78 7.02 18.83 12.78
C LYS A 78 6.74 20.27 12.36
N VAL A 79 7.77 21.01 11.94
CA VAL A 79 7.62 22.38 11.42
C VAL A 79 6.71 22.40 10.18
N ALA A 80 6.84 21.39 9.31
CA ALA A 80 5.98 21.21 8.15
C ALA A 80 4.60 20.58 8.46
N SER A 81 4.21 20.48 9.73
CA SER A 81 2.96 19.84 10.18
C SER A 81 2.80 18.39 9.72
N LEU A 82 3.91 17.70 9.46
CA LEU A 82 3.93 16.28 9.12
C LEU A 82 4.14 15.44 10.37
N VAL A 83 3.31 14.41 10.52
CA VAL A 83 3.44 13.41 11.59
C VAL A 83 4.72 12.57 11.36
N PRO A 84 5.73 12.65 12.24
CA PRO A 84 6.97 11.89 12.08
C PRO A 84 6.76 10.46 12.57
N THR A 85 6.88 9.50 11.65
CA THR A 85 6.85 8.06 11.95
C THR A 85 8.14 7.44 11.45
N VAL A 86 8.55 6.28 12.00
CA VAL A 86 9.75 5.56 11.53
C VAL A 86 9.73 5.39 10.01
N SER A 87 8.59 5.00 9.44
CA SER A 87 8.43 4.84 7.99
C SER A 87 8.58 6.17 7.23
N LYS A 88 8.03 7.27 7.73
CA LYS A 88 8.15 8.58 7.06
C LYS A 88 9.57 9.13 7.13
N LEU A 89 10.24 8.99 8.27
CA LEU A 89 11.66 9.35 8.41
C LEU A 89 12.54 8.57 7.43
N THR A 90 12.35 7.25 7.38
CA THR A 90 13.09 6.37 6.46
C THR A 90 12.86 6.80 5.02
N LYS A 91 11.60 7.02 4.61
CA LYS A 91 11.28 7.50 3.25
C LYS A 91 11.88 8.88 2.94
N TYR A 92 11.97 9.75 3.94
CA TYR A 92 12.52 11.10 3.76
C TYR A 92 14.03 11.07 3.55
N LEU A 93 14.75 10.30 4.37
CA LEU A 93 16.20 10.11 4.25
C LEU A 93 16.60 9.40 2.94
N LEU A 94 15.69 8.63 2.33
CA LEU A 94 15.86 8.01 1.02
C LEU A 94 15.36 8.88 -0.16
N GLY A 95 14.78 10.04 0.13
CA GLY A 95 14.36 11.00 -0.88
C GLY A 95 13.10 10.59 -1.65
N SER A 96 12.11 10.03 -0.93
CA SER A 96 10.86 9.56 -1.51
C SER A 96 10.09 10.66 -2.25
N LYS A 97 9.53 10.32 -3.42
CA LYS A 97 8.76 11.26 -4.26
C LYS A 97 7.51 11.79 -3.58
N GLN A 98 7.02 11.14 -2.52
CA GLN A 98 5.87 11.61 -1.74
C GLN A 98 6.08 13.00 -1.13
N PHE A 99 7.34 13.47 -1.03
CA PHE A 99 7.69 14.79 -0.53
C PHE A 99 8.04 15.80 -1.62
N LYS A 100 8.07 15.40 -2.90
CA LYS A 100 8.66 16.16 -4.04
C LYS A 100 8.12 17.59 -4.23
N ASN A 101 6.96 17.90 -3.65
CA ASN A 101 6.32 19.22 -3.70
C ASN A 101 6.27 19.93 -2.34
N SER A 102 7.08 19.51 -1.37
CA SER A 102 7.14 20.08 -0.03
C SER A 102 8.47 20.78 0.20
N GLU A 103 8.44 21.94 0.89
CA GLU A 103 9.62 22.75 1.22
C GLU A 103 10.66 21.98 2.04
N ILE A 104 10.23 20.92 2.75
CA ILE A 104 11.13 20.03 3.50
C ILE A 104 12.18 19.35 2.62
N THR A 105 11.99 19.28 1.30
CA THR A 105 12.93 18.64 0.37
C THR A 105 14.19 19.47 0.13
N GLN A 106 14.19 20.75 0.52
CA GLN A 106 15.35 21.63 0.42
C GLN A 106 16.39 21.38 1.53
N HIS A 107 16.00 20.68 2.59
CA HIS A 107 16.88 20.41 3.72
C HIS A 107 17.93 19.33 3.35
N ALA A 108 19.16 19.51 3.83
CA ALA A 108 20.32 18.71 3.43
C ALA A 108 20.20 17.20 3.71
N LEU A 109 19.34 16.81 4.67
CA LEU A 109 19.10 15.40 5.02
C LEU A 109 18.06 14.71 4.11
N TYR A 110 17.41 15.44 3.20
CA TYR A 110 16.48 14.83 2.27
C TYR A 110 17.24 13.99 1.22
N GLY A 111 16.98 12.68 1.18
CA GLY A 111 17.67 11.78 0.26
C GLY A 111 19.15 11.53 0.58
N SER A 112 19.65 11.99 1.73
CA SER A 112 21.06 11.89 2.10
C SER A 112 21.56 10.46 2.28
N LEU A 113 20.64 9.49 2.44
CA LEU A 113 20.96 8.07 2.64
C LEU A 113 20.54 7.19 1.46
N ARG A 114 20.13 7.78 0.33
CA ARG A 114 19.57 7.07 -0.84
C ARG A 114 20.55 6.05 -1.42
N HIS A 115 21.84 6.35 -1.38
CA HIS A 115 22.87 5.55 -2.05
C HIS A 115 23.54 4.54 -1.12
N GLU A 116 23.47 4.75 0.19
CA GLU A 116 24.05 3.84 1.19
C GLU A 116 23.06 2.83 1.73
N PHE A 117 21.76 3.13 1.69
CA PHE A 117 20.74 2.26 2.29
C PHE A 117 19.56 1.99 1.36
N THR A 118 18.96 0.82 1.54
CA THR A 118 17.60 0.53 1.12
C THR A 118 16.66 0.83 2.28
N TYR A 119 15.35 0.92 2.01
CA TYR A 119 14.38 1.06 3.09
C TYR A 119 14.33 -0.15 4.01
N THR A 120 14.53 -1.34 3.45
CA THR A 120 14.55 -2.60 4.19
C THR A 120 15.72 -2.66 5.16
N SER A 121 16.89 -2.09 4.82
CA SER A 121 18.03 -1.99 5.75
C SER A 121 17.97 -0.77 6.67
N LEU A 122 17.43 0.36 6.22
CA LEU A 122 17.38 1.59 7.01
C LEU A 122 16.25 1.59 8.05
N LYS A 123 15.06 1.09 7.71
CA LYS A 123 13.89 1.12 8.61
C LYS A 123 14.14 0.38 9.92
N PRO A 124 14.70 -0.85 9.94
CA PRO A 124 15.04 -1.53 11.18
C PRO A 124 16.10 -0.76 11.98
N THR A 125 17.07 -0.14 11.31
CA THR A 125 18.12 0.66 11.94
C THR A 125 17.53 1.87 12.67
N ILE A 126 16.65 2.64 12.01
CA ILE A 126 15.95 3.78 12.63
C ILE A 126 15.01 3.30 13.74
N ALA A 127 14.33 2.17 13.55
CA ALA A 127 13.46 1.59 14.58
C ALA A 127 14.25 1.16 15.82
N GLN A 128 15.44 0.59 15.63
CA GLN A 128 16.32 0.20 16.72
C GLN A 128 16.88 1.43 17.43
N LEU A 129 17.34 2.43 16.68
CA LEU A 129 17.79 3.71 17.25
C LEU A 129 16.70 4.42 18.06
N ALA A 130 15.43 4.34 17.62
CA ALA A 130 14.29 4.89 18.35
C ALA A 130 13.94 4.10 19.62
N LYS A 131 14.29 2.80 19.70
CA LYS A 131 14.18 2.02 20.93
C LYS A 131 15.31 2.37 21.90
N ASP A 132 16.51 2.59 21.36
CA ASP A 132 17.71 2.85 22.15
C ASP A 132 17.82 4.32 22.61
N ASN A 133 17.03 5.23 22.02
CA ASN A 133 17.00 6.65 22.34
C ASN A 133 15.58 7.14 22.72
N HIS A 134 15.41 7.51 23.98
CA HIS A 134 14.11 7.93 24.54
C HIS A 134 13.53 9.18 23.85
N ASP A 135 14.36 10.17 23.50
CA ASP A 135 13.89 11.43 22.90
C ASP A 135 13.34 11.21 21.49
N ILE A 136 14.00 10.36 20.71
CA ILE A 136 13.51 9.93 19.40
C ILE A 136 12.19 9.16 19.56
N SER A 137 12.14 8.24 20.51
CA SER A 137 10.93 7.45 20.81
C SER A 137 9.73 8.35 21.13
N ALA A 138 9.91 9.30 22.04
CA ALA A 138 8.87 10.24 22.48
C ALA A 138 8.44 11.20 21.36
N ALA A 139 9.34 11.53 20.45
CA ALA A 139 9.05 12.45 19.36
C ALA A 139 8.34 11.80 18.15
N LEU A 140 8.33 10.47 18.06
CA LEU A 140 7.69 9.69 17.01
C LEU A 140 6.24 9.35 17.33
N VAL A 141 5.38 9.37 16.30
CA VAL A 141 4.00 8.90 16.40
C VAL A 141 3.90 7.48 15.87
N VAL A 142 3.26 6.58 16.63
CA VAL A 142 2.86 5.27 16.14
C VAL A 142 1.67 5.48 15.19
N ALA A 143 1.86 5.21 13.89
CA ALA A 143 0.75 5.29 12.93
C ALA A 143 -0.40 4.37 13.38
N PRO A 144 -1.66 4.84 13.41
CA PRO A 144 -2.78 3.99 13.76
C PRO A 144 -2.86 2.83 12.75
N LYS A 145 -2.84 1.60 13.25
CA LYS A 145 -2.96 0.38 12.42
C LYS A 145 -4.38 0.18 11.87
N VAL A 146 -5.36 0.88 12.43
CA VAL A 146 -6.78 0.74 12.13
C VAL A 146 -7.20 1.87 11.20
N LYS A 147 -7.77 1.54 10.04
CA LYS A 147 -8.34 2.55 9.14
C LYS A 147 -9.61 3.09 9.79
N PRO A 148 -9.93 4.39 9.63
CA PRO A 148 -11.12 4.97 10.25
C PRO A 148 -12.42 4.24 9.89
N TRP A 149 -12.48 3.64 8.70
CA TRP A 149 -13.64 2.91 8.19
C TRP A 149 -13.64 1.39 8.47
N ASP A 150 -12.64 0.85 9.18
CA ASP A 150 -12.62 -0.60 9.50
C ASP A 150 -13.83 -1.00 10.38
N ASN A 151 -14.32 -0.06 11.20
CA ASN A 151 -15.46 -0.26 12.10
C ASN A 151 -16.83 -0.06 11.44
N VAL A 152 -16.89 0.29 10.15
CA VAL A 152 -18.18 0.36 9.43
C VAL A 152 -18.73 -1.06 9.28
N ASP A 153 -19.90 -1.33 9.84
CA ASP A 153 -20.53 -2.65 9.94
C ASP A 153 -21.59 -2.92 8.86
N TYR A 154 -21.71 -2.03 7.86
CA TYR A 154 -22.74 -2.05 6.83
C TYR A 154 -22.93 -3.40 6.11
N PHE A 155 -21.83 -4.12 5.85
CA PHE A 155 -21.85 -5.43 5.17
C PHE A 155 -21.90 -6.62 6.14
N GLU A 156 -21.95 -6.33 7.44
CA GLU A 156 -22.14 -7.28 8.53
C GLU A 156 -23.59 -7.25 9.04
N GLN A 157 -24.36 -6.21 8.72
CA GLN A 157 -25.80 -6.12 8.93
C GLN A 157 -26.56 -7.18 8.10
N PRO A 158 -27.81 -7.52 8.47
CA PRO A 158 -28.64 -8.42 7.68
C PRO A 158 -28.71 -8.01 6.20
N THR A 159 -28.58 -8.98 5.30
CA THR A 159 -28.57 -8.72 3.87
C THR A 159 -29.91 -8.15 3.42
N PHE A 160 -29.86 -7.07 2.64
CA PHE A 160 -31.01 -6.46 1.97
C PHE A 160 -30.68 -6.15 0.50
N CYS A 161 -31.71 -6.19 -0.34
CA CYS A 161 -31.66 -5.74 -1.71
C CYS A 161 -33.04 -5.21 -2.11
N THR A 162 -33.09 -3.95 -2.53
CA THR A 162 -34.28 -3.30 -3.08
C THR A 162 -34.09 -2.93 -4.55
N LEU A 163 -33.01 -3.40 -5.18
CA LEU A 163 -32.80 -3.23 -6.61
C LEU A 163 -33.78 -4.14 -7.37
N SER A 164 -34.47 -3.56 -8.35
CA SER A 164 -35.24 -4.36 -9.32
C SER A 164 -34.30 -5.08 -10.29
N ASP A 165 -34.79 -6.16 -10.91
CA ASP A 165 -34.03 -6.88 -11.95
C ASP A 165 -33.59 -5.96 -13.08
N LYS A 166 -34.44 -4.99 -13.46
CA LYS A 166 -34.09 -3.94 -14.43
C LYS A 166 -32.93 -3.08 -13.94
N GLY A 167 -32.93 -2.67 -12.67
CA GLY A 167 -31.84 -1.90 -12.07
C GLY A 167 -30.53 -2.68 -12.02
N ILE A 168 -30.60 -3.98 -11.69
CA ILE A 168 -29.44 -4.90 -11.69
C ILE A 168 -28.85 -5.01 -13.10
N ASN A 169 -29.69 -5.22 -14.12
CA ASN A 169 -29.23 -5.34 -15.50
C ASN A 169 -28.61 -4.03 -16.01
N GLN A 170 -29.24 -2.88 -15.74
CA GLN A 170 -28.67 -1.57 -16.08
C GLN A 170 -27.32 -1.31 -15.40
N LEU A 171 -27.16 -1.75 -14.15
CA LEU A 171 -25.87 -1.63 -13.46
C LEU A 171 -24.79 -2.50 -14.12
N LYS A 172 -25.12 -3.75 -14.47
CA LYS A 172 -24.21 -4.66 -15.19
C LYS A 172 -23.78 -4.10 -16.54
N GLU A 173 -24.73 -3.54 -17.31
CA GLU A 173 -24.46 -2.90 -18.60
C GLU A 173 -23.49 -1.73 -18.43
N LYS A 174 -23.79 -0.80 -17.52
CA LYS A 174 -22.92 0.36 -17.25
C LYS A 174 -21.53 -0.02 -16.79
N ILE A 175 -21.38 -1.08 -15.98
CA ILE A 175 -20.06 -1.57 -15.56
C ILE A 175 -19.30 -2.20 -16.73
N THR A 176 -20.00 -2.90 -17.62
CA THR A 176 -19.41 -3.51 -18.82
C THR A 176 -18.91 -2.43 -19.77
N GLU A 177 -19.68 -1.34 -19.95
CA GLU A 177 -19.31 -0.17 -20.76
C GLU A 177 -18.04 0.55 -20.29
N LEU A 178 -17.69 0.45 -19.00
CA LEU A 178 -16.44 1.04 -18.50
C LEU A 178 -15.19 0.38 -19.11
N GLY A 179 -15.31 -0.86 -19.63
CA GLY A 179 -14.22 -1.59 -20.26
C GLY A 179 -13.09 -1.98 -19.31
N ILE A 180 -12.18 -2.82 -19.78
CA ILE A 180 -10.97 -3.23 -19.05
C ILE A 180 -9.81 -2.39 -19.58
N GLN A 181 -9.02 -1.77 -18.70
CA GLN A 181 -7.87 -0.96 -19.05
C GLN A 181 -6.58 -1.78 -19.14
N LYS A 182 -6.40 -2.77 -18.25
CA LYS A 182 -5.19 -3.61 -18.27
C LYS A 182 -5.37 -4.81 -19.22
N HIS A 183 -4.51 -4.91 -20.23
CA HIS A 183 -4.52 -6.00 -21.21
C HIS A 183 -3.23 -6.83 -21.15
N PRO A 184 -3.25 -8.11 -21.60
CA PRO A 184 -2.04 -8.87 -21.90
C PRO A 184 -1.13 -8.11 -22.90
N PRO A 185 0.20 -8.32 -22.88
CA PRO A 185 0.96 -9.29 -22.08
C PRO A 185 1.32 -8.81 -20.66
N LEU A 186 0.77 -7.67 -20.20
CA LEU A 186 1.12 -7.03 -18.93
C LEU A 186 0.42 -7.66 -17.69
N LEU A 187 -0.29 -8.78 -17.86
CA LEU A 187 -1.01 -9.45 -16.78
C LEU A 187 -0.20 -10.64 -16.28
N SER A 188 -0.09 -10.79 -14.96
CA SER A 188 0.43 -12.01 -14.35
C SER A 188 -0.60 -13.14 -14.42
N ASP A 189 -0.15 -14.40 -14.40
CA ASP A 189 -1.02 -15.59 -14.38
C ASP A 189 -2.03 -15.54 -13.23
N TYR A 190 -1.65 -14.95 -12.10
CA TYR A 190 -2.55 -14.73 -10.98
C TYR A 190 -3.72 -13.79 -11.32
N ILE A 191 -3.45 -12.69 -12.02
CA ILE A 191 -4.52 -11.77 -12.47
C ILE A 191 -5.37 -12.45 -13.54
N ILE A 192 -4.76 -13.20 -14.46
CA ILE A 192 -5.48 -13.98 -15.48
C ILE A 192 -6.43 -14.97 -14.79
N GLN A 193 -5.95 -15.73 -13.80
CA GLN A 193 -6.77 -16.66 -13.03
C GLN A 193 -7.88 -15.94 -12.25
N ALA A 194 -7.58 -14.81 -11.60
CA ALA A 194 -8.61 -14.04 -10.89
C ALA A 194 -9.70 -13.53 -11.84
N ARG A 195 -9.35 -13.20 -13.08
CA ARG A 195 -10.29 -12.74 -14.11
C ARG A 195 -11.19 -13.83 -14.69
N THR A 196 -10.86 -15.10 -14.48
CA THR A 196 -11.80 -16.21 -14.77
C THR A 196 -13.03 -16.16 -13.87
N VAL A 197 -12.91 -15.58 -12.66
CA VAL A 197 -14.00 -15.46 -11.69
C VAL A 197 -14.58 -14.05 -11.69
N TYR A 198 -13.72 -13.03 -11.70
CA TYR A 198 -14.11 -11.62 -11.64
C TYR A 198 -13.44 -10.86 -12.78
N ALA A 199 -14.15 -10.64 -13.89
CA ALA A 199 -13.57 -10.09 -15.12
C ALA A 199 -12.82 -8.76 -14.92
N ARG A 200 -13.22 -7.93 -13.94
CA ARG A 200 -12.57 -6.65 -13.59
C ARG A 200 -11.63 -6.75 -12.38
N ALA A 201 -11.15 -7.95 -12.03
CA ALA A 201 -10.15 -8.13 -11.00
C ALA A 201 -8.89 -7.29 -11.30
N TYR A 202 -8.37 -6.63 -10.26
CA TYR A 202 -7.15 -5.81 -10.29
C TYR A 202 -7.16 -4.59 -11.22
N GLU A 203 -8.32 -4.20 -11.74
CA GLU A 203 -8.49 -2.91 -12.41
C GLU A 203 -8.40 -1.75 -11.40
N PRO A 204 -7.89 -0.57 -11.76
CA PRO A 204 -8.03 0.61 -10.91
C PRO A 204 -9.51 0.98 -10.76
N TRP A 205 -9.92 1.55 -9.62
CA TRP A 205 -11.27 2.07 -9.44
C TRP A 205 -11.40 3.43 -10.14
N SER A 206 -12.20 3.50 -11.19
CA SER A 206 -12.46 4.78 -11.86
C SER A 206 -13.47 5.62 -11.08
N ALA A 207 -13.47 6.95 -11.28
CA ALA A 207 -14.43 7.84 -10.64
C ALA A 207 -15.90 7.44 -10.94
N LYS A 208 -16.20 7.04 -12.19
CA LYS A 208 -17.52 6.57 -12.60
C LYS A 208 -17.91 5.25 -11.91
N GLU A 209 -16.95 4.32 -11.79
CA GLU A 209 -17.19 3.04 -11.08
C GLU A 209 -17.51 3.27 -9.61
N LEU A 210 -16.78 4.20 -8.97
CA LEU A 210 -17.04 4.61 -7.58
C LEU A 210 -18.41 5.28 -7.43
N GLU A 211 -18.82 6.11 -8.38
CA GLU A 211 -20.16 6.72 -8.40
C GLU A 211 -21.26 5.65 -8.50
N PHE A 212 -21.09 4.66 -9.38
CA PHE A 212 -22.04 3.55 -9.49
C PHE A 212 -22.10 2.72 -8.19
N LEU A 213 -20.95 2.42 -7.57
CA LEU A 213 -20.92 1.70 -6.31
C LEU A 213 -21.62 2.50 -5.20
N ASN A 214 -21.31 3.78 -5.09
CA ASN A 214 -21.94 4.69 -4.13
C ASN A 214 -23.47 4.70 -4.26
N LYS A 215 -23.99 4.72 -5.50
CA LYS A 215 -25.43 4.64 -5.77
C LYS A 215 -26.00 3.26 -5.41
N ALA A 216 -25.32 2.18 -5.79
CA ALA A 216 -25.78 0.82 -5.52
C ALA A 216 -25.86 0.52 -4.00
N LEU A 217 -24.92 1.05 -3.22
CA LEU A 217 -24.90 0.93 -1.75
C LEU A 217 -26.09 1.60 -1.05
N LYS A 218 -26.92 2.38 -1.74
CA LYS A 218 -28.19 2.88 -1.17
C LYS A 218 -29.31 1.83 -1.22
N TYR A 219 -29.18 0.83 -2.07
CA TYR A 219 -30.24 -0.13 -2.40
C TYR A 219 -29.89 -1.57 -2.06
N THR A 220 -28.63 -1.85 -1.72
CA THR A 220 -28.22 -3.19 -1.30
C THR A 220 -26.94 -3.19 -0.48
N ASN A 221 -26.82 -4.13 0.44
CA ASN A 221 -25.56 -4.54 1.07
C ASN A 221 -25.13 -5.97 0.68
N ASP A 222 -25.81 -6.57 -0.31
CA ASP A 222 -25.50 -7.91 -0.80
C ASP A 222 -24.20 -7.89 -1.61
N LEU A 223 -23.11 -8.32 -0.98
CA LEU A 223 -21.79 -8.38 -1.59
C LEU A 223 -21.72 -9.35 -2.77
N GLN A 224 -22.48 -10.45 -2.75
CA GLN A 224 -22.48 -11.42 -3.83
C GLN A 224 -23.16 -10.83 -5.07
N LEU A 225 -24.29 -10.15 -4.89
CA LEU A 225 -24.96 -9.41 -5.96
C LEU A 225 -24.06 -8.29 -6.51
N LEU A 226 -23.49 -7.46 -5.63
CA LEU A 226 -22.57 -6.39 -6.02
C LEU A 226 -21.36 -6.97 -6.76
N SER A 227 -20.79 -8.08 -6.29
CA SER A 227 -19.67 -8.77 -6.94
C SER A 227 -20.03 -9.20 -8.36
N SER A 228 -21.23 -9.76 -8.57
CA SER A 228 -21.71 -10.13 -9.90
C SER A 228 -21.93 -8.92 -10.82
N CYS A 229 -22.33 -7.77 -10.27
CA CYS A 229 -22.59 -6.56 -11.06
C CYS A 229 -21.31 -5.82 -11.43
N PHE A 230 -20.43 -5.63 -10.45
CA PHE A 230 -19.16 -4.90 -10.59
C PHE A 230 -18.06 -5.77 -11.19
N GLN A 231 -18.24 -7.10 -11.24
CA GLN A 231 -17.23 -8.05 -11.72
C GLN A 231 -15.92 -7.94 -10.92
N ARG A 232 -16.06 -7.65 -9.61
CA ARG A 232 -14.98 -7.44 -8.62
C ARG A 232 -15.12 -8.46 -7.49
N GLY A 233 -14.00 -8.84 -6.87
CA GLY A 233 -14.04 -9.68 -5.67
C GLY A 233 -14.69 -8.96 -4.47
N GLU A 234 -15.41 -9.72 -3.64
CA GLU A 234 -16.17 -9.20 -2.50
C GLU A 234 -15.33 -8.41 -1.50
N ASN A 235 -14.09 -8.84 -1.23
CA ASN A 235 -13.19 -8.13 -0.31
C ASN A 235 -12.83 -6.72 -0.81
N SER A 236 -12.67 -6.57 -2.13
CA SER A 236 -12.40 -5.27 -2.75
C SER A 236 -13.61 -4.35 -2.61
N LEU A 237 -14.80 -4.87 -2.92
CA LEU A 237 -16.07 -4.16 -2.74
C LEU A 237 -16.33 -3.78 -1.29
N ARG A 238 -16.08 -4.69 -0.33
CA ARG A 238 -16.22 -4.44 1.11
C ARG A 238 -15.30 -3.30 1.55
N GLY A 239 -14.01 -3.36 1.18
CA GLY A 239 -13.03 -2.35 1.55
C GLY A 239 -13.36 -0.96 1.00
N VAL A 240 -13.71 -0.88 -0.29
CA VAL A 240 -14.07 0.39 -0.94
C VAL A 240 -15.42 0.90 -0.46
N GLY A 241 -16.41 0.02 -0.30
CA GLY A 241 -17.74 0.37 0.18
C GLY A 241 -17.71 0.96 1.60
N LYS A 242 -16.98 0.33 2.54
CA LYS A 242 -16.80 0.88 3.90
C LYS A 242 -16.20 2.27 3.87
N ARG A 243 -15.21 2.50 3.01
CA ARG A 243 -14.60 3.83 2.82
C ARG A 243 -15.62 4.85 2.29
N LEU A 244 -16.39 4.51 1.26
CA LEU A 244 -17.42 5.41 0.69
C LEU A 244 -18.50 5.80 1.71
N ILE A 245 -18.92 4.85 2.54
CA ILE A 245 -19.90 5.06 3.61
C ILE A 245 -19.32 5.99 4.68
N TYR A 246 -18.10 5.72 5.15
CA TYR A 246 -17.42 6.54 6.15
C TYR A 246 -17.21 7.98 5.66
N GLU A 247 -16.88 8.17 4.39
CA GLU A 247 -16.71 9.50 3.77
C GLU A 247 -18.04 10.26 3.58
N GLY A 248 -19.18 9.70 4.00
CA GLY A 248 -20.49 10.34 3.92
C GLY A 248 -21.14 10.31 2.53
N LYS A 249 -20.49 9.73 1.52
CA LYS A 249 -20.94 9.77 0.13
C LYS A 249 -22.21 8.97 -0.13
N VAL A 250 -22.53 7.99 0.73
CA VAL A 250 -23.73 7.15 0.60
C VAL A 250 -24.98 7.85 1.18
N ASN A 251 -24.83 8.87 2.02
CA ASN A 251 -25.94 9.52 2.74
C ASN A 251 -26.42 10.85 2.10
N GLU A 252 -25.81 11.33 1.02
CA GLU A 252 -26.31 12.51 0.30
C GLU A 252 -27.48 12.10 -0.60
N ALA A 253 -28.71 12.39 -0.15
CA ALA A 253 -29.95 12.26 -0.91
C ALA A 253 -30.20 13.51 -1.76
#